data_AF-A0A3R6L615-F1
#
_entry.id   AF-A0A3R6L615-F1
#
_cell.length_a   1.000
_cell.length_b   1.000
_cell.length_c   1.000
_cell.angle_alpha   90.00
_cell.angle_beta   90.00
_cell.angle_gamma   90.00
#
_symmetry.space_group_name_H-M   'P 1'
#
loop_
_entity.id
_entity.type
_entity.pdbx_description
1 polymer ?
#
loop_
_entity_poly.entity_id
_entity_poly.type
_entity_poly.pdbx_seq_one_letter_code
_entity_poly.pdbx_strand_id
1 'polypeptide(L)'
;MNKQIIHTAPNGKKYSIQIRKYTPRDCFRLMGVHEADIDKLLSKEKSGASIICKSKLYALAGNSIVTNCLTAMFEELIFPSGNHYHDKTGQLSLF
;
A
#
# COMPACT_ATOMS: atom_id res chain seq x y z
N MET A 1 -21.57 -5.45 -4.42
CA MET A 1 -22.40 -5.21 -3.22
C MET A 1 -21.81 -4.00 -2.50
N ASN A 2 -22.37 -2.81 -2.75
CA ASN A 2 -21.90 -1.58 -2.11
C ASN A 2 -22.50 -1.55 -0.71
N LYS A 3 -21.68 -1.87 0.29
CA LYS A 3 -22.08 -1.76 1.70
C LYS A 3 -21.96 -0.29 2.09
N GLN A 4 -23.08 0.33 2.44
CA GLN A 4 -23.16 1.71 2.89
C GLN A 4 -23.43 1.72 4.40
N ILE A 5 -22.69 2.52 5.15
CA ILE A 5 -22.90 2.72 6.58
C ILE A 5 -23.38 4.16 6.79
N ILE A 6 -24.42 4.32 7.61
CA ILE A 6 -24.85 5.64 8.08
C ILE A 6 -24.20 5.88 9.44
N HIS A 7 -23.27 6.82 9.51
CA HIS A 7 -22.65 7.26 10.75
C HIS A 7 -23.36 8.53 11.25
N THR A 8 -23.72 8.57 12.53
CA THR A 8 -24.27 9.78 13.16
C THR A 8 -23.22 10.37 14.07
N ALA A 9 -22.77 11.59 13.79
CA ALA A 9 -21.81 12.30 14.61
C ALA A 9 -22.45 12.81 15.92
N PRO A 10 -21.64 13.15 16.95
CA PRO A 10 -22.15 13.62 18.25
C PRO A 10 -23.05 14.86 18.19
N ASN A 11 -22.92 15.67 17.12
CA ASN A 11 -23.77 16.83 16.86
C ASN A 11 -25.10 16.49 16.13
N GLY A 12 -25.43 15.21 15.97
CA GLY A 12 -26.63 14.73 15.30
C GLY A 12 -26.54 14.68 13.77
N LYS A 13 -25.43 15.14 13.16
CA LYS A 13 -25.26 15.13 11.71
C LYS A 13 -25.01 13.70 11.20
N LYS A 14 -25.76 13.30 10.16
CA LYS A 14 -25.65 11.97 9.54
C LYS A 14 -24.73 12.01 8.32
N TYR A 15 -23.85 11.02 8.23
CA TYR A 15 -22.90 10.83 7.14
C TYR A 15 -23.12 9.47 6.51
N SER A 16 -23.23 9.43 5.19
CA SER A 16 -23.22 8.19 4.43
C SER A 16 -21.78 7.85 4.06
N ILE A 17 -21.28 6.71 4.53
CA ILE A 17 -19.95 6.20 4.24
C ILE A 17 -20.08 5.01 3.29
N GLN A 18 -19.36 5.07 2.15
CA GLN A 18 -19.31 3.99 1.17
C GLN A 18 -18.12 3.08 1.47
N ILE A 19 -18.38 1.79 1.74
CA ILE A 19 -17.31 0.80 1.91
C ILE A 19 -16.87 0.31 0.54
N ARG A 20 -15.56 0.39 0.29
CA ARG A 20 -14.91 -0.11 -0.93
C ARG A 20 -13.72 -1.00 -0.57
N LYS A 21 -13.34 -1.88 -1.51
CA LYS A 21 -12.05 -2.57 -1.45
C LYS A 21 -10.91 -1.57 -1.69
N TYR A 22 -9.74 -1.87 -1.16
CA TYR A 22 -8.51 -1.18 -1.55
C TYR A 22 -8.30 -1.27 -3.05
N THR A 23 -7.73 -0.21 -3.64
CA THR A 23 -7.27 -0.26 -5.03
C THR A 23 -5.94 -1.00 -5.12
N PRO A 24 -5.52 -1.43 -6.33
CA PRO A 24 -4.18 -1.96 -6.50
C PRO A 24 -3.09 -0.98 -6.05
N ARG A 25 -3.29 0.34 -6.26
CA ARG A 25 -2.39 1.39 -5.76
C ARG A 25 -2.26 1.36 -4.24
N ASP A 26 -3.40 1.31 -3.54
CA ASP A 26 -3.41 1.26 -2.08
C ASP A 26 -2.71 -0.02 -1.56
N CYS A 27 -2.89 -1.15 -2.26
CA CYS A 27 -2.20 -2.39 -1.93
C CYS A 27 -0.68 -2.28 -2.09
N PHE A 28 -0.16 -1.69 -3.18
CA PHE A 28 1.28 -1.53 -3.34
C PHE A 28 1.89 -0.53 -2.35
N ARG A 29 1.16 0.54 -2.00
CA ARG A 29 1.55 1.44 -0.91
C ARG A 29 1.68 0.71 0.42
N LEU A 30 0.72 -0.17 0.71
CA LEU A 30 0.78 -1.01 1.92
C LEU A 30 2.02 -1.92 1.93
N MET A 31 2.49 -2.37 0.77
CA MET A 31 3.73 -3.15 0.65
C MET A 31 5.02 -2.30 0.66
N GLY A 32 4.90 -0.97 0.83
CA GLY A 32 6.02 -0.01 0.84
C GLY A 32 6.65 0.25 -0.53
N VAL A 33 5.98 -0.11 -1.63
CA VAL A 33 6.49 0.15 -2.98
C VAL A 33 6.46 1.66 -3.27
N HIS A 34 7.54 2.18 -3.85
CA HIS A 34 7.66 3.60 -4.18
C HIS A 34 6.64 4.05 -5.24
N GLU A 35 6.05 5.24 -5.09
CA GLU A 35 4.98 5.73 -5.98
C GLU A 35 5.34 5.68 -7.46
N ALA A 36 6.58 6.03 -7.81
CA ALA A 36 7.05 6.01 -9.20
C ALA A 36 6.99 4.61 -9.82
N ASP A 37 7.18 3.54 -9.05
CA ASP A 37 7.09 2.17 -9.55
C ASP A 37 5.65 1.69 -9.58
N ILE A 38 4.82 2.16 -8.66
CA ILE A 38 3.36 1.96 -8.73
C ILE A 38 2.80 2.58 -10.01
N ASP A 39 3.25 3.79 -10.37
CA ASP A 39 2.82 4.46 -11.60
C ASP A 39 3.18 3.65 -12.85
N LYS A 40 4.37 3.04 -12.89
CA LYS A 40 4.78 2.14 -13.96
C LYS A 40 3.90 0.89 -14.02
N LEU A 41 3.62 0.26 -12.87
CA LEU A 41 2.77 -0.94 -12.79
C LEU A 41 1.31 -0.68 -13.19
N LEU A 42 0.81 0.52 -12.90
CA LEU A 42 -0.56 0.96 -13.22
C LEU A 42 -0.66 1.69 -14.56
N SER A 43 0.44 1.72 -15.32
CA SER A 43 0.46 2.33 -16.63
C SER A 43 -0.54 1.69 -17.59
N LYS A 44 -0.89 2.45 -18.61
CA LYS A 44 -1.91 2.10 -19.59
C LYS A 44 -1.28 2.12 -20.97
N GLU A 45 -1.80 1.26 -21.82
CA GLU A 45 -1.56 1.31 -23.26
C GLU A 45 -2.05 2.63 -23.85
N LYS A 46 -1.57 2.98 -25.06
CA LYS A 46 -2.05 4.17 -25.80
C LYS A 46 -3.56 4.16 -26.03
N SER A 47 -4.17 2.98 -26.08
CA SER A 47 -5.62 2.77 -26.19
C SER A 47 -6.39 3.08 -24.89
N GLY A 48 -5.71 3.36 -23.78
CA GLY A 48 -6.31 3.62 -22.47
C GLY A 48 -6.59 2.36 -21.65
N ALA A 49 -6.33 1.17 -22.19
CA ALA A 49 -6.44 -0.10 -21.48
C ALA A 49 -5.27 -0.29 -20.49
N SER A 50 -5.53 -0.87 -19.31
CA SER A 50 -4.45 -1.23 -18.38
C SER A 50 -3.59 -2.34 -18.98
N ILE A 51 -2.28 -2.19 -18.90
CA ILE A 51 -1.32 -3.21 -19.38
C ILE A 51 -1.49 -4.50 -18.58
N ILE A 52 -1.66 -4.38 -17.26
CA ILE A 52 -1.89 -5.51 -16.34
C ILE A 52 -3.32 -5.44 -15.80
N CYS A 53 -4.03 -6.56 -15.81
CA CYS A 53 -5.38 -6.61 -15.28
C CYS A 53 -5.40 -6.47 -13.75
N LYS A 54 -6.47 -5.88 -13.21
CA LYS A 54 -6.59 -5.57 -11.76
C LYS A 54 -6.37 -6.79 -10.86
N SER A 55 -6.94 -7.95 -11.23
CA SER A 55 -6.80 -9.19 -10.45
C SER A 55 -5.34 -9.64 -10.33
N LYS A 56 -4.55 -9.48 -11.41
CA LYS A 56 -3.12 -9.82 -11.40
C LYS A 56 -2.30 -8.82 -10.59
N LEU A 57 -2.67 -7.54 -10.60
CA LEU A 57 -2.04 -6.54 -9.75
C LEU A 57 -2.26 -6.82 -8.26
N TYR A 58 -3.49 -7.21 -7.86
CA TYR A 58 -3.74 -7.63 -6.48
C TYR A 58 -2.93 -8.88 -6.10
N ALA A 59 -2.83 -9.87 -6.99
CA ALA A 59 -2.00 -11.05 -6.74
C ALA A 59 -0.51 -10.70 -6.64
N LEU A 60 -0.02 -9.79 -7.48
CA LEU A 60 1.37 -9.33 -7.46
C LEU A 60 1.70 -8.62 -6.14
N ALA A 61 0.83 -7.71 -5.69
CA ALA A 61 1.00 -7.05 -4.39
C ALA A 61 0.93 -8.07 -3.24
N GLY A 62 -0.06 -8.98 -3.24
CA GLY A 62 -0.25 -9.95 -2.17
C GLY A 62 0.86 -11.02 -2.08
N ASN A 63 1.47 -11.38 -3.21
CA ASN A 63 2.57 -12.34 -3.25
C ASN A 63 3.95 -11.67 -3.04
N SER A 64 4.02 -10.34 -3.07
CA SER A 64 5.26 -9.61 -2.76
C SER A 64 5.58 -9.62 -1.27
N ILE A 65 6.83 -9.33 -0.93
CA ILE A 65 7.27 -9.11 0.45
C ILE A 65 7.16 -7.61 0.75
N VAL A 66 6.78 -7.27 1.98
CA VAL A 66 6.74 -5.86 2.44
C VAL A 66 8.17 -5.31 2.42
N THR A 67 8.41 -4.32 1.56
CA THR A 67 9.74 -3.74 1.30
C THR A 67 10.40 -3.22 2.57
N ASN A 68 9.65 -2.53 3.44
CA ASN A 68 10.15 -2.02 4.71
C ASN A 68 10.72 -3.12 5.62
N CYS A 69 10.07 -4.30 5.67
CA CYS A 69 10.59 -5.45 6.43
C CYS A 69 11.91 -5.96 5.87
N LEU A 70 12.01 -6.04 4.53
CA LEU A 70 13.20 -6.52 3.86
C LEU A 70 14.38 -5.54 4.04
N THR A 71 14.11 -4.24 3.96
CA THR A 71 15.10 -3.19 4.22
C THR A 71 15.69 -3.32 5.62
N ALA A 72 14.85 -3.46 6.65
CA ALA A 72 15.32 -3.65 8.03
C ALA A 72 16.16 -4.94 8.20
N MET A 73 15.73 -6.06 7.60
CA MET A 73 16.52 -7.31 7.64
C MET A 73 17.89 -7.16 6.98
N PHE A 74 17.97 -6.44 5.86
CA PHE A 74 19.24 -6.20 5.19
C PHE A 74 20.13 -5.18 5.90
N GLU A 75 19.56 -4.20 6.60
CA GLU A 75 20.33 -3.29 7.44
C GLU A 75 21.08 -4.05 8.54
N GLU A 76 20.41 -4.94 9.26
CA GLU A 76 21.05 -5.76 10.30
C GLU A 76 22.11 -6.71 9.71
N LEU A 77 21.85 -7.27 8.52
CA LEU A 77 22.78 -8.18 7.87
C LEU A 77 24.04 -7.48 7.33
N ILE A 78 23.89 -6.26 6.81
CA ILE A 78 24.95 -5.55 6.07
C ILE A 78 25.67 -4.53 6.97
N PHE A 79 24.96 -3.91 7.92
CA PHE A 79 25.47 -2.86 8.81
C PHE A 79 25.25 -3.20 10.30
N PRO A 80 25.79 -4.33 10.81
CA PRO A 80 25.59 -4.77 12.19
C PRO A 80 26.18 -3.83 13.27
N SER A 81 26.88 -2.77 12.87
CA SER A 81 27.59 -1.83 13.76
C SER A 81 26.77 -0.62 14.22
N GLY A 82 25.46 -0.56 13.93
CA GLY A 82 24.55 0.42 14.53
C GLY A 82 24.30 1.72 13.74
N ASN A 83 24.71 1.79 12.46
CA ASN A 83 24.29 2.88 11.56
C ASN A 83 22.91 2.55 10.95
N HIS A 84 21.87 2.52 11.79
CA HIS A 84 20.51 2.20 11.38
C HIS A 84 19.94 3.29 10.48
N TYR A 85 19.32 2.91 9.36
CA TYR A 85 18.63 3.85 8.50
C TYR A 85 17.27 4.16 9.12
N HIS A 86 17.16 5.32 9.77
CA HIS A 86 15.88 5.80 10.26
C HIS A 86 15.08 6.42 9.10
N ASP A 87 14.13 5.64 8.55
CA ASP A 87 13.06 6.25 7.76
C ASP A 87 12.24 7.17 8.68
N LYS A 88 12.26 8.47 8.36
CA LYS A 88 11.59 9.54 9.11
C LYS A 88 10.06 9.45 9.05
N THR A 89 9.50 8.56 8.24
CA THR A 89 8.05 8.42 8.05
C THR A 89 7.38 7.39 8.94
N GLY A 90 8.14 6.64 9.74
CA GLY A 90 7.64 5.91 10.91
C GLY A 90 6.67 4.76 10.59
N GLN A 91 7.20 3.54 10.42
CA GLN A 91 7.13 2.50 11.45
C GLN A 91 7.41 1.10 10.85
N LEU A 92 8.35 0.40 11.48
CA LEU A 92 8.23 -1.00 11.91
C LEU A 92 8.97 -1.10 13.25
N SER A 93 8.23 -1.10 14.36
CA SER A 93 8.72 -1.71 15.60
C SER A 93 8.00 -3.04 15.73
N LEU A 94 8.71 -4.14 15.44
CA LEU A 94 8.20 -5.46 15.81
C LEU A 94 8.85 -6.00 17.08
N PHE A 95 9.70 -5.21 17.75
CA PHE A 95 9.98 -5.16 19.20
C PHE A 95 10.59 -3.79 19.52
#